data_AF-A0A3C1D0W0-F1
#
_entry.id   AF-A0A3C1D0W0-F1
#
_cell.length_a   1.000
_cell.length_b   1.000
_cell.length_c   1.000
_cell.angle_alpha   90.00
_cell.angle_beta   90.00
_cell.angle_gamma   90.00
#
_symmetry.space_group_name_H-M   'P 1'
#
loop_
_entity.id
_entity.type
_entity.pdbx_description
1 polymer ?
#
loop_
_entity_poly.entity_id
_entity_poly.type
_entity_poly.pdbx_seq_one_letter_code
_entity_poly.pdbx_strand_id
1 'polypeptide(L)' 'GWLEVDIEKLSGNVLALPTREQISGDINEQLIVELYSK' A
#
# COMPACT_ATOMS: atom_id res chain seq x y z
N GLY A 1 0.17 11.07 4.64
CA GLY A 1 0.68 9.74 4.29
C GLY A 1 0.09 8.75 5.28
N TRP A 2 -0.09 7.50 4.87
CA TRP A 2 -0.62 6.43 5.73
C TRP A 2 0.45 5.83 6.67
N LEU A 3 1.72 6.11 6.38
CA LEU A 3 2.88 5.70 7.15
C LEU A 3 3.65 6.93 7.63
N GLU A 4 4.07 6.90 8.89
CA GLU A 4 5.08 7.79 9.45
C GLU A 4 6.40 7.02 9.55
N VAL A 5 7.51 7.63 9.13
CA VAL A 5 8.83 7.00 9.18
C VAL A 5 9.75 7.91 9.99
N ASP A 6 10.29 7.37 11.06
CA ASP A 6 11.30 7.98 11.90
C ASP A 6 12.66 7.36 11.55
N ILE A 7 13.44 8.10 10.77
CA ILE A 7 14.72 7.64 10.20
C ILE A 7 15.81 7.55 11.29
N GLU A 8 15.72 8.37 12.33
CA GLU A 8 16.69 8.37 13.43
C GLU A 8 16.58 7.09 14.28
N LYS A 9 15.34 6.60 14.47
CA LYS A 9 15.07 5.37 15.21
C LYS A 9 14.91 4.13 14.32
N LEU A 10 14.99 4.31 12.99
CA LEU A 10 14.68 3.28 12.00
C LEU A 10 13.33 2.60 12.27
N SER A 11 12.33 3.38 12.70
CA SER A 11 11.00 2.89 13.06
C SER A 11 9.93 3.56 12.21
N GLY A 12 8.85 2.84 11.90
CA GLY A 12 7.71 3.40 11.19
C GLY A 12 6.39 3.07 11.88
N ASN A 13 5.47 4.04 11.93
CA ASN A 13 4.14 3.90 12.51
C ASN A 13 3.08 3.90 11.41
N VAL A 14 2.18 2.92 11.45
CA VAL A 14 1.01 2.88 10.57
C VAL A 14 -0.08 3.75 11.19
N LEU A 15 -0.30 4.94 10.60
CA LEU A 15 -1.28 5.90 11.09
C LEU A 15 -2.70 5.58 10.60
N ALA A 16 -2.80 5.02 9.39
CA ALA A 16 -4.06 4.66 8.76
C ALA A 16 -3.83 3.59 7.70
N LEU A 17 -4.91 2.93 7.27
CA LEU A 17 -4.86 2.10 6.08
C LEU A 17 -4.66 3.00 4.84
N PRO A 18 -3.73 2.65 3.94
CA PRO A 18 -3.53 3.40 2.69
C PRO A 18 -4.79 3.40 1.83
N THR A 19 -5.05 4.53 1.17
CA THR A 19 -5.98 4.55 0.04
C THR A 19 -5.29 4.06 -1.22
N ARG A 20 -6.06 3.59 -2.20
CA ARG A 20 -5.52 3.02 -3.44
C ARG A 20 -4.60 3.99 -4.20
N GLU A 21 -4.96 5.26 -4.19
CA GLU A 21 -4.20 6.36 -4.80
C GLU A 21 -2.82 6.58 -4.16
N GLN A 22 -2.64 6.15 -2.90
CA GLN A 22 -1.37 6.25 -2.17
C GLN A 22 -0.43 5.06 -2.45
N ILE A 23 -0.94 4.00 -3.10
CA ILE A 23 -0.14 2.84 -3.52
C ILE A 23 0.25 3.07 -4.98
N SER A 24 1.46 3.58 -5.18
CA SER A 24 2.04 3.70 -6.52
C SER A 24 2.39 2.31 -7.06
N GLY A 25 1.54 1.82 -7.97
CA GLY A 25 1.76 0.56 -8.68
C GLY A 25 0.93 0.57 -9.94
N ASP A 26 1.59 0.42 -11.09
CA ASP A 26 0.96 0.30 -12.41
C ASP A 26 0.41 -1.12 -12.59
N ILE A 27 -0.41 -1.53 -11.64
CA ILE A 27 -0.95 -2.86 -11.50
C ILE A 27 -2.43 -2.79 -11.83
N ASN A 28 -2.83 -3.57 -12.82
CA ASN A 28 -4.23 -3.73 -13.16
C ASN A 28 -4.88 -4.73 -12.19
N GLU A 29 -5.53 -4.23 -11.14
CA GLU A 29 -6.20 -5.03 -10.12
C GLU A 29 -7.29 -5.95 -10.68
N GLN A 30 -7.94 -5.54 -11.76
CA GLN A 30 -8.96 -6.35 -12.41
C GLN A 30 -8.37 -7.68 -12.90
N LEU A 31 -7.16 -7.64 -13.46
CA LEU A 31 -6.45 -8.85 -13.88
C LEU A 31 -6.09 -9.75 -12.70
N ILE A 32 -5.75 -9.16 -11.54
CA ILE A 32 -5.45 -9.93 -10.32
C ILE A 32 -6.71 -10.66 -9.84
N VAL A 33 -7.84 -9.95 -9.72
CA VAL A 33 -9.12 -10.55 -9.29
C VAL A 33 -9.55 -11.69 -10.22
N GLU A 34 -9.41 -11.50 -11.53
CA GLU A 34 -9.70 -12.52 -12.54
C GLU A 34 -8.82 -13.77 -12.39
N LEU A 35 -7.54 -13.59 -12.02
CA LEU A 35 -6.59 -14.69 -11.86
C LEU A 35 -6.89 -15.55 -10.63
N TYR A 36 -7.32 -14.93 -9.53
CA TYR A 36 -7.63 -15.61 -8.26
C TYR A 36 -9.09 -16.07 -8.13
N SER A 37 -9.96 -15.72 -9.09
CA SER A 37 -11.35 -16.20 -9.12
C SER A 37 -11.51 -17.58 -9.78
N LYS A 38 -10.40 -18.30 -10.00
CA LYS A 38 -10.37 -19.67 -10.55
C LYS A 38 -10.08 -20.72 -9.49
#